data_AF-A0A7W0LIC9-F1
#
_entry.id   AF-A0A7W0LIC9-F1
#
_cell.length_a   1.000
_cell.length_b   1.000
_cell.length_c   1.000
_cell.angle_alpha   90.00
_cell.angle_beta   90.00
_cell.angle_gamma   90.00
#
_symmetry.space_group_name_H-M   'P 1'
#
loop_
_entity.id
_entity.type
_entity.pdbx_description
1 polymer ?
#
loop_
_entity_poly.entity_id
_entity_poly.type
_entity_poly.pdbx_seq_one_letter_code
_entity_poly.pdbx_strand_id
1 'polypeptide(L)'
;MTAAAFVAVSFLMFAVDQSEEGSTNQVRAVDGEGERVASETAIDRPAPGRDIERLRESRHSGAREMIDDVNDFLLAPFVGVIESSNVWVQRMVPGALALLFYGLGGMLLANFLPRQSRRQADWRESTT
;
A
#
# COMPACT_ATOMS: atom_id res chain seq x y z
N MET A 1 11.00 -3.09 7.33
CA MET A 1 9.90 -4.08 7.35
C MET A 1 8.54 -3.44 7.56
N THR A 2 8.40 -2.43 8.42
CA THR A 2 7.12 -1.72 8.64
C THR A 2 6.52 -1.12 7.36
N ALA A 3 7.30 -0.39 6.56
CA ALA A 3 6.83 0.19 5.29
C ALA A 3 6.29 -0.87 4.31
N ALA A 4 7.01 -1.98 4.13
CA ALA A 4 6.55 -3.08 3.26
C ALA A 4 5.26 -3.74 3.79
N ALA A 5 5.07 -3.80 5.11
CA ALA A 5 3.83 -4.31 5.70
C ALA A 5 2.64 -3.41 5.39
N PHE A 6 2.80 -2.08 5.47
CA PHE A 6 1.74 -1.14 5.08
C PHE A 6 1.33 -1.31 3.61
N VAL A 7 2.30 -1.43 2.70
CA VAL A 7 2.02 -1.66 1.28
C VAL A 7 1.27 -2.98 1.06
N ALA A 8 1.69 -4.05 1.73
CA ALA A 8 1.03 -5.35 1.60
C ALA A 8 -0.40 -5.35 2.16
N VAL A 9 -0.62 -4.73 3.32
CA VAL A 9 -1.95 -4.64 3.94
C VAL A 9 -2.88 -3.78 3.09
N SER A 10 -2.43 -2.62 2.61
CA SER A 10 -3.23 -1.76 1.73
C SER A 10 -3.61 -2.49 0.44
N PHE A 11 -2.69 -3.24 -0.17
CA PHE A 11 -3.00 -4.05 -1.36
C PHE A 11 -4.06 -5.13 -1.09
N LEU A 12 -3.98 -5.81 0.05
CA LEU A 12 -4.98 -6.80 0.44
C LEU A 12 -6.37 -6.16 0.61
N MET A 13 -6.44 -4.99 1.25
CA MET A 13 -7.68 -4.25 1.41
C MET A 13 -8.28 -3.84 0.06
N PHE A 14 -7.44 -3.32 -0.86
CA PHE A 14 -7.85 -3.02 -2.23
C PHE A 14 -8.41 -4.26 -2.96
N ALA A 15 -7.76 -5.42 -2.83
CA ALA A 15 -8.22 -6.65 -3.49
C ALA A 15 -9.58 -7.12 -2.95
N VAL A 16 -9.85 -6.91 -1.66
CA VAL A 16 -11.16 -7.18 -1.05
C VAL A 16 -12.22 -6.25 -1.64
N ASP A 17 -11.96 -4.95 -1.70
CA ASP A 17 -12.91 -3.97 -2.25
C ASP A 17 -13.25 -4.30 -3.71
N GLN A 18 -12.25 -4.58 -4.55
CA GLN A 18 -12.47 -4.93 -5.94
C GLN A 18 -13.33 -6.20 -6.11
N SER A 19 -13.25 -7.12 -5.16
CA SER A 19 -14.09 -8.32 -5.14
C SER A 19 -15.54 -7.99 -4.77
N GLU A 20 -15.75 -7.15 -3.76
CA GLU A 20 -17.08 -6.68 -3.34
C GLU A 20 -17.75 -5.81 -4.41
N GLU A 21 -16.98 -4.97 -5.09
CA GLU A 21 -17.43 -4.15 -6.21
C GLU A 21 -17.86 -5.00 -7.41
N GLY A 22 -17.07 -6.04 -7.75
CA GLY A 22 -17.44 -6.97 -8.80
C GLY A 22 -18.79 -7.63 -8.55
N SER A 23 -19.06 -8.02 -7.31
CA SER A 23 -20.36 -8.59 -6.90
C SER A 23 -21.49 -7.56 -7.02
N THR A 24 -21.29 -6.36 -6.48
CA THR A 24 -22.31 -5.29 -6.50
C THR A 24 -22.66 -4.84 -7.92
N ASN A 25 -21.66 -4.74 -8.80
CA ASN A 25 -21.86 -4.35 -10.19
C ASN A 25 -22.65 -5.40 -10.99
N GLN A 26 -22.51 -6.69 -10.67
CA GLN A 26 -23.33 -7.74 -11.29
C GLN A 26 -24.80 -7.61 -10.89
N VAL A 27 -25.09 -7.34 -9.61
CA VAL A 27 -26.46 -7.10 -9.13
C VAL A 27 -27.04 -5.88 -9.83
N ARG A 28 -26.29 -4.78 -9.88
CA ARG A 28 -26.70 -3.54 -10.54
C ARG A 28 -27.03 -3.74 -12.03
N ALA A 29 -26.20 -4.51 -12.74
CA ALA A 29 -26.43 -4.83 -14.15
C ALA A 29 -27.70 -5.68 -14.37
N VAL A 30 -28.02 -6.56 -13.43
CA VAL A 30 -29.27 -7.35 -13.43
C VAL A 30 -30.49 -6.45 -13.16
N ASP A 31 -30.35 -5.48 -12.25
CA ASP A 31 -31.40 -4.51 -11.90
C ASP A 31 -31.56 -3.37 -12.93
N GLY A 32 -30.72 -3.34 -13.98
CA GLY A 32 -30.80 -2.37 -15.08
C GLY A 32 -30.26 -0.97 -14.73
N GLU A 33 -29.57 -0.84 -13.61
CA GLU A 33 -28.88 0.38 -13.20
C GLU A 33 -27.52 0.50 -13.95
N GLY A 34 -27.17 1.70 -14.40
CA GLY A 34 -25.98 1.95 -15.24
C GLY A 34 -24.63 1.79 -14.52
N GLU A 35 -23.54 1.77 -15.31
CA GLU A 35 -22.16 1.66 -14.82
C GLU A 35 -21.76 2.85 -13.92
N ARG A 36 -20.83 2.62 -12.98
CA ARG A 36 -20.39 3.63 -12.02
C ARG A 36 -19.77 4.86 -12.70
N VAL A 37 -19.93 6.01 -12.06
CA VAL A 37 -19.35 7.28 -12.52
C VAL A 37 -17.81 7.18 -12.43
N ALA A 38 -17.09 7.73 -13.42
CA ALA A 38 -15.63 7.68 -13.50
C ALA A 38 -14.87 8.20 -12.26
N SER A 39 -15.51 9.02 -11.43
CA SER A 39 -14.97 9.49 -10.16
C SER A 39 -14.92 8.39 -9.09
N GLU A 40 -15.82 7.39 -9.16
CA GLU A 40 -15.84 6.27 -8.22
C GLU A 40 -14.76 5.24 -8.54
N THR A 41 -14.46 5.00 -9.81
CA THR A 41 -13.38 4.11 -10.24
C THR A 41 -11.99 4.69 -10.02
N ALA A 42 -11.90 5.99 -9.73
CA ALA A 42 -10.63 6.68 -9.45
C ALA A 42 -10.23 6.62 -7.96
N ILE A 43 -11.15 6.26 -7.05
CA ILE A 43 -10.91 6.18 -5.60
C ILE A 43 -9.79 5.17 -5.29
N ASP A 44 -9.75 4.10 -6.07
CA ASP A 44 -8.74 3.06 -6.01
C ASP A 44 -7.49 3.37 -6.84
N ARG A 45 -7.10 4.63 -7.00
CA ARG A 45 -5.80 4.98 -7.61
C ARG A 45 -4.74 5.29 -6.58
N PRO A 46 -3.45 5.04 -6.88
CA PRO A 46 -2.38 5.27 -5.91
C PRO A 46 -2.03 6.74 -5.93
N ALA A 47 -1.90 7.34 -4.75
CA ALA A 47 -1.71 8.77 -4.57
C ALA A 47 -2.70 9.59 -5.41
N PRO A 48 -4.02 9.46 -5.17
CA PRO A 48 -5.03 10.15 -5.96
C PRO A 48 -4.96 11.68 -5.73
N GLY A 49 -5.55 12.43 -6.66
CA GLY A 49 -5.69 13.89 -6.51
C GLY A 49 -6.65 14.26 -5.37
N ARG A 50 -6.52 15.48 -4.85
CA ARG A 50 -7.28 15.97 -3.67
C ARG A 50 -8.80 15.78 -3.74
N ASP A 51 -9.39 15.93 -4.91
CA ASP A 51 -10.85 15.82 -5.05
C ASP A 51 -11.33 14.36 -4.94
N ILE A 52 -10.51 13.42 -5.40
CA ILE A 52 -10.75 11.98 -5.25
C ILE A 52 -10.43 11.52 -3.83
N GLU A 53 -9.42 12.12 -3.19
CA GLU A 53 -9.07 11.83 -1.80
C GLU A 53 -10.25 12.07 -0.84
N ARG A 54 -10.87 13.25 -0.92
CA ARG A 54 -12.05 13.56 -0.09
C ARG A 54 -13.20 12.57 -0.29
N LEU A 55 -13.36 12.04 -1.51
CA LEU A 55 -14.37 11.03 -1.79
C LEU A 55 -13.99 9.69 -1.16
N ARG A 56 -12.71 9.30 -1.18
CA ARG A 56 -12.19 8.11 -0.51
C ARG A 56 -12.36 8.18 1.01
N GLU A 57 -11.98 9.29 1.62
CA GLU A 57 -12.13 9.57 3.06
C GLU A 57 -13.59 9.40 3.51
N SER A 58 -14.57 9.80 2.68
CA SER A 58 -15.99 9.65 3.00
C SER A 58 -16.49 8.19 3.05
N ARG A 59 -15.73 7.24 2.48
CA ARG A 59 -16.09 5.82 2.38
C ARG A 59 -15.31 4.93 3.34
N HIS A 60 -14.10 5.34 3.72
CA HIS A 60 -13.20 4.52 4.52
C HIS A 60 -13.26 4.92 6.00
N SER A 61 -13.06 3.95 6.89
CA SER A 61 -12.89 4.25 8.32
C SER A 61 -11.53 4.92 8.58
N GLY A 62 -11.39 5.69 9.66
CA GLY A 62 -10.13 6.40 9.95
C GLY A 62 -8.90 5.49 10.11
N ALA A 63 -9.09 4.24 10.56
CA ALA A 63 -7.98 3.27 10.59
C ALA A 63 -7.55 2.84 9.18
N ARG A 64 -8.49 2.76 8.23
CA ARG A 64 -8.22 2.44 6.83
C ARG A 64 -7.60 3.62 6.10
N GLU A 65 -8.10 4.83 6.33
CA GLU A 65 -7.53 6.07 5.80
C GLU A 65 -6.04 6.22 6.18
N MET A 66 -5.69 5.97 7.44
CA MET A 66 -4.28 6.00 7.87
C MET A 66 -3.41 5.01 7.07
N ILE A 67 -3.92 3.83 6.77
CA ILE A 67 -3.19 2.82 5.98
C ILE A 67 -3.05 3.31 4.52
N ASP A 68 -4.12 3.87 3.96
CA ASP A 68 -4.15 4.39 2.60
C ASP A 68 -3.20 5.59 2.42
N ASP A 69 -3.17 6.53 3.38
CA ASP A 69 -2.26 7.69 3.39
C ASP A 69 -0.79 7.28 3.43
N VAL A 70 -0.46 6.35 4.33
CA VAL A 70 0.91 5.82 4.45
C VAL A 70 1.27 5.10 3.16
N ASN A 71 0.36 4.30 2.61
CA ASN A 71 0.59 3.61 1.35
C ASN A 71 0.80 4.59 0.19
N ASP A 72 -0.03 5.61 0.05
CA ASP A 72 0.09 6.62 -1.01
C ASP A 72 1.40 7.38 -0.95
N PHE A 73 1.84 7.75 0.26
CA PHE A 73 3.15 8.34 0.47
C PHE A 73 4.28 7.39 0.03
N LEU A 74 4.20 6.10 0.40
CA LEU A 74 5.20 5.09 0.04
C LEU A 74 5.22 4.79 -1.46
N LEU A 75 4.07 4.83 -2.13
CA LEU A 75 3.92 4.55 -3.56
C LEU A 75 4.24 5.75 -4.45
N ALA A 76 4.14 6.99 -3.95
CA ALA A 76 4.33 8.22 -4.72
C ALA A 76 5.54 8.23 -5.69
N PRO A 77 6.74 7.71 -5.32
CA PRO A 77 7.88 7.67 -6.24
C PRO A 77 7.69 6.75 -7.47
N PHE A 78 6.74 5.81 -7.41
CA PHE A 78 6.54 4.76 -8.41
C PHE A 78 5.27 4.93 -9.24
N VAL A 79 4.36 5.84 -8.87
CA VAL A 79 3.07 6.03 -9.55
C VAL A 79 3.24 6.44 -11.02
N GLY A 80 4.25 7.25 -11.34
CA GLY A 80 4.51 7.72 -12.70
C GLY A 80 5.21 6.71 -13.62
N VAL A 81 5.52 5.50 -13.15
CA VAL A 81 6.29 4.51 -13.94
C VAL A 81 5.46 3.86 -15.04
N ILE A 82 4.13 3.82 -14.90
CA ILE A 82 3.23 3.17 -15.84
C ILE A 82 1.99 4.03 -16.09
N GLU A 83 1.61 4.16 -17.37
CA GLU A 83 0.30 4.68 -17.77
C GLU A 83 -0.60 3.50 -18.17
N SER A 84 -1.69 3.31 -17.44
CA SER A 84 -2.68 2.27 -17.74
C SER A 84 -4.07 2.78 -17.35
N SER A 85 -5.12 2.33 -18.03
CA SER A 85 -6.50 2.55 -17.60
C SER A 85 -6.98 1.47 -16.61
N ASN A 86 -6.22 0.39 -16.43
CA ASN A 86 -6.59 -0.73 -15.56
C ASN A 86 -6.08 -0.48 -14.13
N VAL A 87 -7.03 -0.39 -13.18
CA VAL A 87 -6.74 -0.14 -11.76
C VAL A 87 -5.82 -1.19 -11.13
N TRP A 88 -5.92 -2.46 -11.54
CA TRP A 88 -5.03 -3.51 -11.06
C TRP A 88 -3.59 -3.26 -11.46
N VAL A 89 -3.36 -2.81 -12.69
CA VAL A 89 -2.00 -2.47 -13.17
C VAL A 89 -1.47 -1.26 -12.39
N GLN A 90 -2.31 -0.24 -12.21
CA GLN A 90 -1.96 0.95 -11.44
C GLN A 90 -1.66 0.63 -9.97
N ARG A 91 -2.26 -0.40 -9.36
CA ARG A 91 -1.92 -0.85 -8.00
C ARG A 91 -0.72 -1.78 -7.94
N MET A 92 -0.72 -2.83 -8.77
CA MET A 92 0.27 -3.90 -8.68
C MET A 92 1.67 -3.43 -9.07
N VAL A 93 1.81 -2.59 -10.09
CA VAL A 93 3.14 -2.19 -10.56
C VAL A 93 3.84 -1.30 -9.52
N PRO A 94 3.27 -0.16 -9.08
CA PRO A 94 3.85 0.63 -8.00
C PRO A 94 4.01 -0.17 -6.69
N GLY A 95 3.01 -0.99 -6.34
CA GLY A 95 3.05 -1.83 -5.14
C GLY A 95 4.20 -2.84 -5.15
N ALA A 96 4.40 -3.55 -6.26
CA ALA A 96 5.49 -4.49 -6.41
C ALA A 96 6.87 -3.79 -6.35
N LEU A 97 7.00 -2.63 -7.00
CA LEU A 97 8.22 -1.82 -6.93
C LEU A 97 8.51 -1.36 -5.50
N ALA A 98 7.50 -0.89 -4.76
CA ALA A 98 7.64 -0.49 -3.37
C ALA A 98 8.00 -1.68 -2.46
N LEU A 99 7.42 -2.86 -2.65
CA LEU A 99 7.78 -4.06 -1.91
C LEU A 99 9.22 -4.51 -2.19
N LEU A 100 9.66 -4.43 -3.44
CA LEU A 100 11.05 -4.71 -3.80
C LEU A 100 12.00 -3.69 -3.16
N PHE A 101 11.68 -2.41 -3.21
CA PHE A 101 12.56 -1.36 -2.71
C PHE A 101 12.61 -1.33 -1.17
N TYR A 102 11.46 -1.23 -0.50
CA TYR A 102 11.39 -1.11 0.96
C TYR A 102 11.46 -2.45 1.69
N GLY A 103 11.07 -3.54 1.04
CA GLY A 103 11.17 -4.89 1.58
C GLY A 103 12.54 -5.50 1.32
N LEU A 104 12.80 -5.89 0.07
CA LEU A 104 14.05 -6.56 -0.29
C LEU A 104 15.25 -5.61 -0.17
N GLY A 105 15.17 -4.39 -0.72
CA GLY A 105 16.23 -3.40 -0.61
C GLY A 105 16.55 -3.03 0.83
N GLY A 106 15.50 -2.84 1.65
CA GLY A 106 15.65 -2.59 3.09
C GLY A 106 16.32 -3.75 3.84
N MET A 107 15.96 -5.01 3.50
CA MET A 107 16.59 -6.20 4.09
C MET A 107 18.08 -6.31 3.72
N LEU A 108 18.41 -6.08 2.45
CA LEU A 108 19.80 -6.09 1.98
C LEU A 108 20.61 -5.02 2.71
N LEU A 109 20.10 -3.78 2.79
CA LEU A 109 20.78 -2.68 3.46
C LEU A 109 20.99 -2.95 4.97
N ALA A 110 19.99 -3.53 5.64
CA ALA A 110 20.11 -3.94 7.03
C ALA A 110 21.20 -5.00 7.25
N ASN A 111 21.42 -5.88 6.26
CA ASN A 111 22.45 -6.89 6.31
C ASN A 111 23.87 -6.34 6.03
N PHE A 112 23.97 -5.20 5.34
CA PHE A 112 25.25 -4.50 5.12
C PHE A 112 25.73 -3.71 6.34
N LEU A 113 24.83 -3.34 7.27
CA LEU A 113 25.19 -2.60 8.47
C LEU A 113 25.89 -3.53 9.49
N PRO A 114 27.07 -3.15 10.02
CA PRO A 114 27.75 -3.96 11.03
C PRO A 114 26.85 -4.08 12.26
N ARG A 115 26.53 -5.32 12.65
CA ARG A 115 25.86 -5.58 13.92
C ARG A 115 26.79 -5.09 15.03
N GLN A 116 26.38 -4.08 15.78
CA GLN A 116 27.07 -3.75 17.04
C GLN A 116 27.03 -5.00 17.90
N SER A 117 28.16 -5.71 17.94
CA SER A 117 28.43 -6.72 18.93
C SER A 117 28.23 -6.04 20.27
N ARG A 118 27.14 -6.38 20.98
CA ARG A 118 27.06 -6.13 22.42
C ARG A 118 28.23 -6.91 22.99
N ARG A 119 29.36 -6.24 23.16
CA ARG A 119 30.47 -6.71 23.96
C ARG A 119 29.89 -6.88 25.35
N GLN A 120 29.47 -8.10 25.68
CA GLN A 120 29.18 -8.48 27.04
C GLN A 120 30.49 -8.20 27.78
N ALA A 121 30.52 -7.11 28.53
CA ALA A 121 31.59 -6.86 29.47
C ALA A 121 31.50 -8.01 30.47
N ASP A 122 32.38 -9.00 30.30
CA ASP A 122 32.46 -10.11 31.22
C ASP A 122 33.00 -9.54 32.53
N TRP A 123 32.07 -9.23 33.45
CA TRP A 123 32.32 -8.83 34.84
C TRP A 123 33.25 -9.78 35.62
N ARG A 124 33.62 -10.94 35.05
CA ARG A 124 34.60 -11.88 35.62
C ARG A 124 36.04 -11.41 35.50
N GLU A 125 36.32 -10.36 34.72
CA GLU A 125 37.67 -9.81 34.56
C GLU A 125 38.08 -8.79 35.65
N SER A 126 37.21 -8.46 36.62
CA SER A 126 37.47 -7.37 37.59
C SER A 126 37.90 -7.81 39.00
N THR A 127 38.36 -9.05 39.22
CA THR A 127 38.71 -9.55 40.57
C THR A 127 40.09 -10.22 40.67
N THR A 128 41.13 -9.55 40.17
CA THR A 128 42.54 -9.84 40.51
C THR A 128 43.25 -8.57 40.89
#